data_AF-A0A2G9YWQ6-F1
#
_entry.id   AF-A0A2G9YWQ6-F1
#
_cell.length_a   1.000
_cell.length_b   1.000
_cell.length_c   1.000
_cell.angle_alpha   90.00
_cell.angle_beta   90.00
_cell.angle_gamma   90.00
#
_symmetry.space_group_name_H-M   'P 1'
#
loop_
_entity.id
_entity.type
_entity.pdbx_description
1 polymer ?
#
loop_
_entity_poly.entity_id
_entity_poly.type
_entity_poly.pdbx_seq_one_letter_code
_entity_poly.pdbx_strand_id
1 'polypeptide(L)'
;METQSPQKGEGFQKIKNMENEQIKEHYKAHKKGVFVVLAVFMILLFISLTVFFTVSTLNKIQEGKYIGQDIKEKRTITVSDSGEIYAKPDLAIVVLSVVNEAKTATAAMTENTEKMNAVISYIKGQGVEDKDLKTVNFYIYPRYDYYEKSELYPYGRRVLAGYEITQSLQVKIRDMTKIGQVMEGATQAGANQMGDLSFTIDKQDELKAKARLDAINKAKTKAKELASQLGVNLVRITSFSENSYIPTWDNLKYAETGMGGAEPAPQIQTGENKIEVTVSITYEIN
;
A
#
# COMPACT_ATOMS: atom_id res chain seq x y z
N MET A 1 114.57 36.74 -30.15
CA MET A 1 114.25 35.66 -31.10
C MET A 1 114.37 34.31 -30.37
N GLU A 2 113.35 33.65 -29.79
CA GLU A 2 111.98 34.01 -29.29
C GLU A 2 111.31 32.73 -28.70
N THR A 3 111.13 32.65 -27.37
CA THR A 3 109.89 32.89 -26.61
C THR A 3 108.72 31.95 -26.94
N GLN A 4 108.55 30.98 -26.04
CA GLN A 4 107.28 30.39 -25.65
C GLN A 4 106.21 31.49 -25.55
N SER A 5 105.05 31.29 -26.14
CA SER A 5 103.86 31.98 -25.65
C SER A 5 102.69 31.03 -25.69
N PRO A 6 102.30 30.57 -24.50
CA PRO A 6 100.97 30.07 -24.35
C PRO A 6 100.26 30.82 -23.21
N GLN A 7 98.95 30.67 -23.28
CA GLN A 7 98.04 30.63 -22.13
C GLN A 7 97.63 31.95 -21.48
N LYS A 8 96.41 32.35 -21.84
CA LYS A 8 95.47 32.82 -20.81
C LYS A 8 94.01 32.36 -20.99
N GLY A 9 93.75 31.30 -21.76
CA GLY A 9 92.37 30.86 -22.07
C GLY A 9 91.91 29.55 -21.40
N GLU A 10 92.83 28.68 -20.98
CA GLU A 10 92.50 27.28 -20.68
C GLU A 10 91.70 27.09 -19.38
N GLY A 11 91.87 27.96 -18.38
CA GLY A 11 91.15 27.84 -17.10
C GLY A 11 89.64 28.09 -17.21
N PHE A 12 89.21 29.09 -18.00
CA PHE A 12 87.81 29.48 -18.12
C PHE A 12 86.98 28.51 -18.98
N GLN A 13 87.57 27.94 -20.03
CA GLN A 13 86.87 26.92 -20.82
C GLN A 13 86.66 25.62 -20.03
N LYS A 14 87.61 25.26 -19.16
CA LYS A 14 87.53 24.02 -18.38
C LYS A 14 86.37 24.04 -17.37
N ILE A 15 86.11 25.19 -16.72
CA ILE A 15 85.01 25.34 -15.75
C ILE A 15 83.65 25.30 -16.45
N LYS A 16 83.47 26.01 -17.58
CA LYS A 16 82.23 25.96 -18.38
C LYS A 16 81.92 24.56 -18.94
N ASN A 17 82.95 23.81 -19.31
CA ASN A 17 82.77 22.45 -19.82
C ASN A 17 82.36 21.47 -18.71
N MET A 18 82.91 21.61 -17.50
CA MET A 18 82.51 20.79 -16.35
C MET A 18 81.06 21.06 -15.91
N GLU A 19 80.61 22.31 -15.91
CA GLU A 19 79.23 22.67 -15.55
C GLU A 19 78.23 22.13 -16.59
N ASN A 20 78.56 22.20 -17.89
CA ASN A 20 77.76 21.62 -18.96
C ASN A 20 77.70 20.09 -18.94
N GLU A 21 78.78 19.41 -18.56
CA GLU A 21 78.80 17.95 -18.40
C GLU A 21 77.90 17.51 -17.24
N GLN A 22 77.97 18.20 -16.09
CA GLN A 22 77.13 17.91 -14.92
C GLN A 22 75.64 18.12 -15.22
N ILE A 23 75.28 19.18 -15.96
CA ILE A 23 73.89 19.42 -16.39
C ILE A 23 73.41 18.32 -17.36
N LYS A 24 74.26 17.85 -18.29
CA LYS A 24 73.92 16.77 -19.21
C LYS A 24 73.73 15.42 -18.49
N GLU A 25 74.59 15.11 -17.53
CA GLU A 25 74.47 13.93 -16.67
C GLU A 25 73.15 13.96 -15.87
N HIS A 26 72.85 15.08 -15.21
CA HIS A 26 71.62 15.26 -14.45
C HIS A 26 70.37 15.17 -15.33
N TYR A 27 70.40 15.76 -16.53
CA TYR A 27 69.30 15.66 -17.51
C TYR A 27 69.10 14.22 -18.02
N LYS A 28 70.18 13.47 -18.26
CA LYS A 28 70.14 12.07 -18.71
C LYS A 28 69.60 11.14 -17.62
N ALA A 29 69.96 11.38 -16.35
CA ALA A 29 69.41 10.67 -15.20
C ALA A 29 67.90 10.94 -15.02
N HIS A 30 67.49 12.21 -15.10
CA HIS A 30 66.07 12.60 -15.01
C HIS A 30 65.25 12.03 -16.18
N LYS A 31 65.77 12.02 -17.41
CA LYS A 31 65.12 11.43 -18.58
C LYS A 31 64.93 9.91 -18.45
N LYS A 32 65.90 9.19 -17.88
CA LYS A 32 65.77 7.75 -17.58
C LYS A 32 64.70 7.49 -16.52
N GLY A 33 64.66 8.26 -15.44
CA GLY A 33 63.63 8.14 -14.41
C GLY A 33 62.21 8.36 -14.96
N VAL A 34 62.03 9.41 -15.77
CA VAL A 34 60.75 9.69 -16.44
C VAL A 34 60.34 8.55 -17.39
N PHE A 35 61.28 7.97 -18.13
CA PHE A 35 61.00 6.82 -19.02
C PHE A 35 60.57 5.57 -18.25
N VAL A 36 61.20 5.29 -17.11
CA VAL A 36 60.82 4.15 -16.25
C VAL A 36 59.43 4.35 -15.65
N VAL A 37 59.11 5.56 -15.16
CA VAL A 37 57.77 5.88 -14.64
C VAL A 37 56.70 5.75 -15.72
N LEU A 38 56.97 6.23 -16.94
CA LEU A 38 56.07 6.07 -18.09
C LEU A 38 55.88 4.59 -18.48
N ALA A 39 56.95 3.78 -18.44
CA ALA A 39 56.86 2.35 -18.73
C ALA A 39 56.01 1.61 -17.70
N VAL A 40 56.17 1.91 -16.40
CA VAL A 40 55.35 1.33 -15.33
C VAL A 40 53.89 1.74 -15.47
N PHE A 41 53.61 3.01 -15.79
CA PHE A 41 52.25 3.50 -16.03
C PHE A 41 51.58 2.80 -17.21
N MET A 42 52.32 2.61 -18.32
CA MET A 42 51.82 1.88 -19.50
C MET A 42 51.50 0.42 -19.17
N ILE A 43 52.31 -0.26 -18.35
CA ILE A 43 52.04 -1.64 -17.91
C ILE A 43 50.78 -1.70 -17.05
N LEU A 44 50.62 -0.78 -16.09
CA LEU A 44 49.42 -0.72 -15.23
C LEU A 44 48.16 -0.41 -16.05
N LEU A 45 48.26 0.47 -17.05
CA LEU A 45 47.16 0.76 -17.97
C LEU A 45 46.77 -0.48 -18.78
N PHE A 46 47.76 -1.24 -19.26
CA PHE A 46 47.52 -2.46 -20.02
C PHE A 46 46.84 -3.54 -19.17
N ILE A 47 47.27 -3.71 -17.91
CA ILE A 47 46.63 -4.63 -16.95
C ILE A 47 45.20 -4.19 -16.63
N SER A 48 44.97 -2.88 -16.44
CA SER A 48 43.62 -2.35 -16.21
C SER A 48 42.68 -2.63 -17.40
N LEU A 49 43.18 -2.41 -18.63
CA LEU A 49 42.43 -2.67 -19.85
C LEU A 49 42.11 -4.17 -20.03
N THR A 50 43.06 -5.07 -19.77
CA THR A 50 42.79 -6.51 -19.88
C THR A 50 41.75 -6.96 -18.87
N VAL A 51 41.85 -6.52 -17.61
CA VAL A 51 40.85 -6.79 -16.58
C VAL A 51 39.48 -6.25 -16.98
N PHE A 52 39.40 -5.00 -17.47
CA PHE A 52 38.14 -4.40 -17.92
C PHE A 52 37.52 -5.19 -19.09
N PHE A 53 38.30 -5.58 -20.09
CA PHE A 53 37.81 -6.38 -21.21
C PHE A 53 37.36 -7.77 -20.77
N THR A 54 38.10 -8.44 -19.86
CA THR A 54 37.70 -9.75 -19.32
C THR A 54 36.39 -9.65 -18.54
N VAL A 55 36.25 -8.70 -17.62
CA VAL A 55 35.03 -8.49 -16.83
C VAL A 55 33.85 -8.12 -17.74
N SER A 56 34.06 -7.22 -18.70
CA SER A 56 33.03 -6.82 -19.67
C SER A 56 32.55 -7.99 -20.54
N THR A 57 33.48 -8.86 -20.96
CA THR A 57 33.15 -10.06 -21.74
C THR A 57 32.38 -11.08 -20.90
N LEU A 58 32.78 -11.30 -19.64
CA LEU A 58 32.06 -12.20 -18.73
C LEU A 58 30.65 -11.69 -18.41
N ASN A 59 30.47 -10.38 -18.19
CA ASN A 59 29.15 -9.78 -17.96
C ASN A 59 28.24 -9.95 -19.19
N LYS A 60 28.76 -9.71 -20.41
CA LYS A 60 28.01 -9.92 -21.64
C LYS A 60 27.65 -11.39 -21.89
N ILE A 61 28.50 -12.33 -21.50
CA ILE A 61 28.18 -13.78 -21.56
C ILE A 61 27.06 -14.14 -20.57
N GLN A 62 26.99 -13.50 -19.39
CA GLN A 62 25.86 -13.69 -18.48
C GLN A 62 24.55 -13.12 -19.04
N GLU A 63 24.58 -11.96 -19.68
CA GLU A 63 23.41 -11.38 -20.36
C GLU A 63 22.97 -12.25 -21.56
N GLY A 64 23.93 -12.82 -22.30
CA GLY A 64 23.71 -13.73 -23.42
C GLY A 64 23.05 -15.06 -23.06
N LYS A 65 22.99 -15.45 -21.77
CA LYS A 65 22.25 -16.67 -21.33
C LYS A 65 20.74 -16.60 -21.59
N TYR A 66 20.21 -15.44 -21.95
CA TYR A 66 18.79 -15.23 -22.25
C TYR A 66 18.49 -14.98 -23.74
N ILE A 67 19.52 -14.91 -24.59
CA ILE A 67 19.34 -14.70 -26.04
C ILE A 67 19.28 -16.09 -26.70
N GLY A 68 18.08 -16.50 -27.13
CA GLY A 68 17.88 -17.75 -27.88
C GLY A 68 17.35 -18.94 -27.07
N GLN A 69 16.85 -18.75 -25.85
CA GLN A 69 15.84 -19.68 -25.35
C GLN A 69 14.54 -19.35 -26.09
N ASP A 70 14.15 -20.19 -27.04
CA ASP A 70 12.76 -20.25 -27.48
C ASP A 70 11.90 -20.20 -26.21
N ILE A 71 10.93 -19.29 -26.16
CA ILE A 71 9.84 -19.40 -25.20
C ILE A 71 9.24 -20.76 -25.51
N LYS A 72 9.66 -21.79 -24.78
CA LYS A 72 9.15 -23.14 -24.96
C LYS A 72 7.69 -23.02 -24.57
N GLU A 73 6.82 -22.79 -25.54
CA GLU A 73 5.39 -22.62 -25.32
C GLU A 73 4.92 -23.90 -24.65
N LYS A 74 4.83 -23.85 -23.33
CA LYS A 74 4.32 -24.97 -22.56
C LYS A 74 2.85 -25.03 -22.92
N ARG A 75 2.47 -26.13 -23.55
CA ARG A 75 1.06 -26.47 -23.73
C ARG A 75 0.45 -26.51 -22.34
N THR A 76 -0.63 -25.75 -22.15
CA THR A 76 -1.27 -25.65 -20.84
C THR A 76 -2.79 -25.68 -20.98
N ILE A 77 -3.45 -26.15 -19.92
CA ILE A 77 -4.88 -25.95 -19.69
C ILE A 77 -4.99 -25.04 -18.48
N THR A 78 -5.72 -23.93 -18.62
CA THR A 78 -6.10 -23.08 -17.50
C THR A 78 -7.58 -23.26 -17.24
N VAL A 79 -7.92 -23.59 -16.01
CA VAL A 79 -9.31 -23.71 -15.55
C VAL A 79 -9.58 -22.70 -14.45
N SER A 80 -10.79 -22.15 -14.45
CA SER A 80 -11.29 -21.34 -13.35
C SER A 80 -12.64 -21.86 -12.89
N ASP A 81 -12.84 -21.84 -11.57
CA ASP A 81 -14.09 -22.23 -10.93
C ASP A 81 -14.25 -21.50 -9.59
N SER A 82 -15.49 -21.44 -9.08
CA SER A 82 -15.80 -20.79 -7.82
C SER A 82 -16.43 -21.74 -6.81
N GLY A 83 -16.08 -21.51 -5.55
CA GLY A 83 -16.68 -22.15 -4.40
C GLY A 83 -17.50 -21.12 -3.65
N GLU A 84 -18.69 -21.52 -3.22
CA GLU A 84 -19.66 -20.66 -2.57
C GLU A 84 -20.10 -21.26 -1.24
N ILE A 85 -20.22 -20.42 -0.23
CA ILE A 85 -20.80 -20.77 1.06
C ILE A 85 -21.82 -19.71 1.43
N TYR A 86 -23.02 -20.14 1.79
CA TYR A 86 -24.06 -19.29 2.38
C TYR A 86 -24.00 -19.44 3.89
N ALA A 87 -23.99 -18.32 4.60
CA ALA A 87 -23.95 -18.32 6.05
C ALA A 87 -24.79 -17.18 6.61
N LYS A 88 -25.48 -17.45 7.71
CA LYS A 88 -26.20 -16.44 8.46
C LYS A 88 -25.21 -15.47 9.11
N PRO A 89 -25.43 -14.15 9.03
CA PRO A 89 -24.63 -13.17 9.76
C PRO A 89 -24.67 -13.41 11.27
N ASP A 90 -23.53 -13.23 11.91
CA ASP A 90 -23.35 -13.30 13.37
C ASP A 90 -22.82 -11.99 13.97
N LEU A 91 -22.60 -10.98 13.13
CA LEU A 91 -22.18 -9.65 13.55
C LEU A 91 -23.02 -8.55 12.87
N ALA A 92 -23.49 -7.59 13.66
CA ALA A 92 -24.12 -6.37 13.18
C ALA A 92 -23.20 -5.20 13.45
N ILE A 93 -23.04 -4.33 12.46
CA ILE A 93 -22.23 -3.13 12.54
C ILE A 93 -23.12 -1.93 12.26
N VAL A 94 -23.17 -1.01 13.22
CA VAL A 94 -23.90 0.25 13.12
C VAL A 94 -22.97 1.41 13.45
N VAL A 95 -23.19 2.55 12.79
CA VAL A 95 -22.51 3.80 13.13
C VAL A 95 -23.49 4.71 13.83
N LEU A 96 -23.19 5.08 15.08
CA LEU A 96 -23.97 5.99 15.90
C LEU A 96 -23.24 7.32 16.00
N SER A 97 -23.96 8.41 15.79
CA SER A 97 -23.40 9.75 15.76
C SER A 97 -24.07 10.68 16.74
N VAL A 98 -23.24 11.51 17.37
CA VAL A 98 -23.67 12.67 18.14
C VAL A 98 -23.26 13.91 17.34
N VAL A 99 -24.27 14.64 16.87
CA VAL A 99 -24.12 15.94 16.24
C VAL A 99 -24.67 17.00 17.17
N ASN A 100 -23.87 18.00 17.54
CA ASN A 100 -24.34 19.09 18.38
C ASN A 100 -23.68 20.40 17.99
N GLU A 101 -24.30 21.48 18.43
CA GLU A 101 -23.86 22.82 18.09
C GLU A 101 -23.83 23.71 19.32
N ALA A 102 -22.84 24.60 19.35
CA ALA A 102 -22.77 25.65 20.35
C ALA A 102 -22.17 26.92 19.79
N LYS A 103 -22.28 28.02 20.56
CA LYS A 103 -21.72 29.33 20.18
C LYS A 103 -20.20 29.33 20.13
N THR A 104 -19.53 28.47 20.90
CA THR A 104 -18.07 28.33 20.90
C THR A 104 -17.67 26.89 20.62
N ALA A 105 -16.51 26.71 20.00
CA ALA A 105 -15.93 25.39 19.74
C ALA A 105 -15.79 24.56 21.04
N THR A 106 -15.35 25.18 22.12
CA THR A 106 -15.16 24.53 23.42
C THR A 106 -16.48 24.03 24.00
N ALA A 107 -17.54 24.85 23.99
CA ALA A 107 -18.84 24.43 24.49
C ALA A 107 -19.40 23.27 23.66
N ALA A 108 -19.29 23.34 22.33
CA ALA A 108 -19.72 22.26 21.45
C ALA A 108 -18.95 20.97 21.77
N MET A 109 -17.65 21.06 22.02
CA MET A 109 -16.81 19.89 22.30
C MET A 109 -17.14 19.24 23.65
N THR A 110 -17.34 20.05 24.69
CA THR A 110 -17.72 19.55 26.02
C THR A 110 -19.06 18.82 25.96
N GLU A 111 -20.09 19.45 25.37
CA GLU A 111 -21.42 18.84 25.25
C GLU A 111 -21.40 17.56 24.39
N ASN A 112 -20.60 17.55 23.31
CA ASN A 112 -20.45 16.36 22.47
C ASN A 112 -19.84 15.20 23.27
N THR A 113 -18.77 15.50 24.01
CA THR A 113 -18.02 14.54 24.81
C THR A 113 -18.90 13.92 25.89
N GLU A 114 -19.70 14.73 26.59
CA GLU A 114 -20.64 14.24 27.61
C GLU A 114 -21.67 13.27 27.02
N LYS A 115 -22.32 13.66 25.91
CA LYS A 115 -23.31 12.81 25.22
C LYS A 115 -22.67 11.53 24.68
N MET A 116 -21.52 11.62 24.02
CA MET A 116 -20.86 10.43 23.48
C MET A 116 -20.38 9.48 24.58
N ASN A 117 -19.90 10.00 25.71
CA ASN A 117 -19.53 9.17 26.86
C ASN A 117 -20.75 8.47 27.47
N ALA A 118 -21.90 9.13 27.53
CA ALA A 118 -23.15 8.50 27.96
C ALA A 118 -23.56 7.37 26.99
N VAL A 119 -23.49 7.60 25.69
CA VAL A 119 -23.74 6.59 24.64
C VAL A 119 -22.81 5.39 24.80
N ILE A 120 -21.50 5.61 24.91
CA ILE A 120 -20.50 4.54 25.10
C ILE A 120 -20.80 3.76 26.38
N SER A 121 -21.09 4.44 27.48
CA SER A 121 -21.37 3.81 28.78
C SER A 121 -22.62 2.92 28.72
N TYR A 122 -23.70 3.41 28.08
CA TYR A 122 -24.90 2.62 27.86
C TYR A 122 -24.63 1.37 27.02
N ILE A 123 -23.93 1.52 25.90
CA ILE A 123 -23.63 0.42 24.98
C ILE A 123 -22.77 -0.65 25.65
N LYS A 124 -21.75 -0.25 26.43
CA LYS A 124 -20.98 -1.18 27.26
C LYS A 124 -21.86 -1.91 28.27
N GLY A 125 -22.81 -1.21 28.89
CA GLY A 125 -23.81 -1.79 29.79
C GLY A 125 -24.70 -2.86 29.15
N GLN A 126 -24.86 -2.84 27.82
CA GLN A 126 -25.58 -3.87 27.07
C GLN A 126 -24.74 -5.13 26.76
N GLY A 127 -23.46 -5.12 27.14
CA GLY A 127 -22.51 -6.23 26.95
C GLY A 127 -21.64 -6.11 25.70
N VAL A 128 -21.56 -4.92 25.09
CA VAL A 128 -20.62 -4.66 23.99
C VAL A 128 -19.23 -4.35 24.57
N GLU A 129 -18.21 -5.07 24.10
CA GLU A 129 -16.85 -4.94 24.59
C GLU A 129 -16.11 -3.73 24.00
N ASP A 130 -15.10 -3.23 24.71
CA ASP A 130 -14.30 -2.08 24.27
C ASP A 130 -13.65 -2.27 22.89
N LYS A 131 -13.22 -3.50 22.57
CA LYS A 131 -12.64 -3.85 21.27
C LYS A 131 -13.64 -3.72 20.10
N ASP A 132 -14.92 -3.66 20.43
CA ASP A 132 -16.04 -3.62 19.50
C ASP A 132 -16.63 -2.20 19.34
N LEU A 133 -15.99 -1.22 19.98
CA LEU A 133 -16.29 0.20 19.88
C LEU A 133 -15.12 0.92 19.23
N LYS A 134 -15.40 1.69 18.17
CA LYS A 134 -14.37 2.45 17.46
C LYS A 134 -14.92 3.80 17.04
N THR A 135 -14.30 4.89 17.48
CA THR A 135 -14.57 6.21 16.88
C THR A 135 -14.04 6.21 15.45
N VAL A 136 -14.92 6.44 14.49
CA VAL A 136 -14.58 6.44 13.06
C VAL A 136 -14.49 7.85 12.50
N ASN A 137 -15.20 8.82 13.08
CA ASN A 137 -15.15 10.22 12.68
C ASN A 137 -15.19 11.13 13.91
N PHE A 138 -14.48 12.26 13.84
CA PHE A 138 -14.58 13.37 14.77
C PHE A 138 -14.21 14.66 14.05
N TYR A 139 -15.17 15.55 13.84
CA TYR A 139 -14.97 16.80 13.12
C TYR A 139 -15.67 17.96 13.81
N ILE A 140 -15.10 19.15 13.65
CA ILE A 140 -15.69 20.43 14.07
C ILE A 140 -15.74 21.38 12.87
N TYR A 141 -16.91 21.96 12.61
CA TYR A 141 -17.11 22.90 11.52
C TYR A 141 -17.69 24.23 12.05
N PRO A 142 -17.18 25.38 11.61
CA PRO A 142 -17.82 26.66 11.89
C PRO A 142 -19.13 26.76 11.09
N ARG A 143 -20.21 27.12 11.77
CA ARG A 143 -21.50 27.40 11.15
C ARG A 143 -21.64 28.90 10.94
N TYR A 144 -22.03 29.32 9.74
CA TYR A 144 -22.27 30.72 9.42
C TYR A 144 -23.73 30.95 9.04
N ASP A 145 -24.30 32.04 9.54
CA ASP A 145 -25.57 32.57 9.06
C ASP A 145 -25.29 33.52 7.89
N TYR A 146 -26.13 33.43 6.86
CA TYR A 146 -26.03 34.22 5.65
C TYR A 146 -27.24 35.16 5.58
N TYR A 147 -26.98 36.46 5.61
CA TYR A 147 -27.99 37.48 5.42
C TYR A 147 -27.95 37.98 3.98
N GLU A 148 -29.11 37.98 3.33
CA GLU A 148 -29.29 38.43 1.96
C GLU A 148 -28.98 39.93 1.80
N LYS A 149 -28.80 40.34 0.55
CA LYS A 149 -28.57 41.75 0.22
C LYS A 149 -29.79 42.58 0.63
N SER A 150 -29.54 43.67 1.32
CA SER A 150 -30.56 44.68 1.66
C SER A 150 -29.97 46.08 1.50
N GLU A 151 -30.79 47.12 1.62
CA GLU A 151 -30.30 48.52 1.59
C GLU A 151 -29.23 48.78 2.66
N LEU A 152 -29.30 48.10 3.81
CA LEU A 152 -28.26 48.17 4.85
C LEU A 152 -27.04 47.27 4.58
N TYR A 153 -27.17 46.24 3.74
CA TYR A 153 -26.09 45.28 3.42
C TYR A 153 -26.01 45.02 1.91
N PRO A 154 -25.46 45.94 1.10
CA PRO A 154 -25.48 45.86 -0.36
C PRO A 154 -24.74 44.64 -0.95
N TYR A 155 -23.87 43.99 -0.16
CA TYR A 155 -23.09 42.81 -0.57
C TYR A 155 -23.52 41.51 0.11
N GLY A 156 -24.57 41.55 0.95
CA GLY A 156 -24.91 40.46 1.87
C GLY A 156 -23.92 40.39 3.03
N ARG A 157 -24.25 39.63 4.08
CA ARG A 157 -23.40 39.51 5.28
C ARG A 157 -23.31 38.07 5.73
N ARG A 158 -22.09 37.58 5.95
CA ARG A 158 -21.82 36.28 6.59
C ARG A 158 -21.41 36.52 8.04
N VAL A 159 -22.13 35.90 8.98
CA VAL A 159 -21.86 36.03 10.42
C VAL A 159 -21.61 34.65 11.00
N LEU A 160 -20.56 34.48 11.80
CA LEU A 160 -20.31 33.22 12.50
C LEU A 160 -21.44 33.00 13.51
N ALA A 161 -22.21 31.94 13.30
CA ALA A 161 -23.38 31.58 14.10
C ALA A 161 -23.03 30.66 15.27
N GLY A 162 -21.97 29.84 15.10
CA GLY A 162 -21.47 28.91 16.09
C GLY A 162 -20.55 27.86 15.46
N TYR A 163 -20.46 26.71 16.13
CA TYR A 163 -19.69 25.55 15.71
C TYR A 163 -20.55 24.31 15.85
N GLU A 164 -20.49 23.44 14.85
CA GLU A 164 -21.09 22.11 14.86
C GLU A 164 -19.97 21.08 15.06
N ILE A 165 -20.21 20.10 15.92
CA ILE A 165 -19.34 18.95 16.11
C ILE A 165 -20.10 17.69 15.74
N THR A 166 -19.45 16.84 14.95
CA THR A 166 -19.91 15.50 14.65
C THR A 166 -18.88 14.49 15.15
N GLN A 167 -19.31 13.58 16.03
CA GLN A 167 -18.55 12.41 16.43
C GLN A 167 -19.32 11.15 16.05
N SER A 168 -18.67 10.20 15.38
CA SER A 168 -19.26 8.92 14.98
C SER A 168 -18.54 7.76 15.64
N LEU A 169 -19.33 6.87 16.25
CA LEU A 169 -18.90 5.64 16.89
C LEU A 169 -19.43 4.44 16.09
N GLN A 170 -18.52 3.65 15.53
CA GLN A 170 -18.84 2.34 15.01
C GLN A 170 -18.96 1.35 16.17
N VAL A 171 -20.06 0.59 16.16
CA VAL A 171 -20.41 -0.38 17.20
C VAL A 171 -20.61 -1.74 16.55
N LYS A 172 -19.93 -2.75 17.08
CA LYS A 172 -20.06 -4.16 16.70
C LYS A 172 -20.94 -4.89 17.71
N ILE A 173 -22.09 -5.38 17.27
CA ILE A 173 -23.09 -6.08 18.09
C ILE A 173 -23.11 -7.54 17.65
N ARG A 174 -22.74 -8.46 18.55
CA ARG A 174 -22.78 -9.93 18.28
C ARG A 174 -24.11 -10.58 18.66
N ASP A 175 -24.75 -10.04 19.68
CA ASP A 175 -26.09 -10.47 20.07
C ASP A 175 -27.13 -9.76 19.20
N MET A 176 -27.54 -10.42 18.11
CA MET A 176 -28.51 -9.89 17.14
C MET A 176 -29.83 -9.50 17.78
N THR A 177 -30.21 -10.14 18.88
CA THR A 177 -31.49 -9.88 19.56
C THR A 177 -31.50 -8.52 20.27
N LYS A 178 -30.31 -7.98 20.57
CA LYS A 178 -30.14 -6.72 21.29
C LYS A 178 -30.02 -5.49 20.40
N ILE A 179 -29.99 -5.64 19.07
CA ILE A 179 -29.75 -4.51 18.16
C ILE A 179 -30.76 -3.38 18.40
N GLY A 180 -32.06 -3.70 18.44
CA GLY A 180 -33.11 -2.70 18.69
C GLY A 180 -32.93 -1.98 20.03
N GLN A 181 -32.67 -2.73 21.10
CA GLN A 181 -32.44 -2.18 22.44
C GLN A 181 -31.17 -1.30 22.50
N VAL A 182 -30.10 -1.69 21.81
CA VAL A 182 -28.86 -0.92 21.71
C VAL A 182 -29.11 0.40 20.96
N MET A 183 -29.81 0.35 19.83
CA MET A 183 -30.12 1.54 19.02
C MET A 183 -31.05 2.51 19.76
N GLU A 184 -32.12 2.01 20.36
CA GLU A 184 -33.08 2.83 21.11
C GLU A 184 -32.39 3.52 22.29
N GLY A 185 -31.70 2.77 23.14
CA GLY A 185 -31.06 3.36 24.31
C GLY A 185 -29.84 4.23 23.98
N ALA A 186 -29.14 3.98 22.87
CA ALA A 186 -28.13 4.92 22.38
C ALA A 186 -28.75 6.26 21.96
N THR A 187 -29.96 6.24 21.38
CA THR A 187 -30.71 7.47 21.06
C THR A 187 -31.06 8.23 22.33
N GLN A 188 -31.60 7.52 23.32
CA GLN A 188 -31.95 8.10 24.63
C GLN A 188 -30.70 8.64 25.37
N ALA A 189 -29.54 8.02 25.18
CA ALA A 189 -28.27 8.45 25.76
C ALA A 189 -27.62 9.64 25.04
N GLY A 190 -28.09 10.03 23.85
CA GLY A 190 -27.67 11.26 23.17
C GLY A 190 -27.22 11.10 21.71
N ALA A 191 -27.18 9.89 21.16
CA ALA A 191 -26.99 9.71 19.72
C ALA A 191 -28.21 10.26 18.97
N ASN A 192 -27.99 11.03 17.92
CA ASN A 192 -29.06 11.69 17.17
C ASN A 192 -28.95 11.55 15.65
N GLN A 193 -27.91 10.88 15.19
CA GLN A 193 -27.78 10.42 13.82
C GLN A 193 -27.33 8.96 13.83
N MET A 194 -27.95 8.14 12.99
CA MET A 194 -27.57 6.75 12.80
C MET A 194 -27.24 6.53 11.33
N GLY A 195 -26.10 5.88 11.09
CA GLY A 195 -25.75 5.38 9.77
C GLY A 195 -26.40 4.04 9.48
N ASP A 196 -26.03 3.46 8.34
CA ASP A 196 -26.55 2.17 7.89
C ASP A 196 -26.22 1.05 8.90
N LEU A 197 -27.19 0.16 9.08
CA LEU A 197 -27.03 -1.09 9.80
C LEU A 197 -26.58 -2.16 8.80
N SER A 198 -25.41 -2.75 9.02
CA SER A 198 -24.85 -3.79 8.16
C SER A 198 -24.68 -5.10 8.90
N PHE A 199 -24.99 -6.22 8.22
CA PHE A 199 -24.85 -7.57 8.76
C PHE A 199 -23.68 -8.27 8.09
N THR A 200 -22.79 -8.81 8.92
CA THR A 200 -21.58 -9.49 8.48
C THR A 200 -21.30 -10.70 9.36
N ILE A 201 -20.21 -11.37 9.06
CA ILE A 201 -19.72 -12.53 9.80
C ILE A 201 -18.39 -12.14 10.44
N ASP A 202 -18.20 -12.39 11.73
CA ASP A 202 -16.97 -12.00 12.43
C ASP A 202 -15.79 -12.87 11.96
N LYS A 203 -16.02 -14.19 11.79
CA LYS A 203 -15.00 -15.18 11.38
C LYS A 203 -15.13 -15.61 9.92
N GLN A 204 -15.03 -14.66 9.00
CA GLN A 204 -15.14 -14.94 7.56
C GLN A 204 -14.04 -15.87 7.02
N ASP A 205 -12.86 -15.87 7.62
CA ASP A 205 -11.71 -16.61 7.09
C ASP A 205 -11.92 -18.14 7.11
N GLU A 206 -12.64 -18.66 8.10
CA GLU A 206 -13.00 -20.08 8.17
C GLU A 206 -13.95 -20.47 7.02
N LEU A 207 -14.90 -19.59 6.70
CA LEU A 207 -15.86 -19.81 5.62
C LEU A 207 -15.19 -19.63 4.25
N LYS A 208 -14.29 -18.66 4.11
CA LYS A 208 -13.44 -18.51 2.91
C LYS A 208 -12.58 -19.74 2.68
N ALA A 209 -12.00 -20.33 3.72
CA ALA A 209 -11.22 -21.56 3.59
C ALA A 209 -12.07 -22.73 3.07
N LYS A 210 -13.31 -22.85 3.52
CA LYS A 210 -14.28 -23.86 3.02
C LYS A 210 -14.64 -23.59 1.56
N ALA A 211 -14.97 -22.35 1.21
CA ALA A 211 -15.26 -21.94 -0.17
C ALA A 211 -14.05 -22.19 -1.09
N ARG A 212 -12.84 -21.87 -0.65
CA ARG A 212 -11.59 -22.15 -1.39
C ARG A 212 -11.41 -23.63 -1.67
N LEU A 213 -11.62 -24.48 -0.66
CA LEU A 213 -11.47 -25.93 -0.83
C LEU A 213 -12.46 -26.47 -1.87
N ASP A 214 -13.72 -26.01 -1.82
CA ASP A 214 -14.74 -26.35 -2.81
C ASP A 214 -14.34 -25.88 -4.22
N ALA A 215 -13.90 -24.62 -4.36
CA ALA A 215 -13.44 -24.05 -5.63
C ALA A 215 -12.28 -24.87 -6.24
N ILE A 216 -11.30 -25.25 -5.42
CA ILE A 216 -10.16 -26.07 -5.85
C ILE A 216 -10.63 -27.45 -6.32
N ASN A 217 -11.56 -28.09 -5.62
CA ASN A 217 -12.06 -29.41 -5.98
C ASN A 217 -12.86 -29.38 -7.29
N LYS A 218 -13.70 -28.35 -7.49
CA LYS A 218 -14.41 -28.11 -8.74
C LYS A 218 -13.45 -27.86 -9.90
N ALA A 219 -12.51 -26.94 -9.75
CA ALA A 219 -11.50 -26.65 -10.76
C ALA A 219 -10.66 -27.88 -11.14
N LYS A 220 -10.24 -28.70 -10.15
CA LYS A 220 -9.52 -29.96 -10.39
C LYS A 220 -10.37 -30.96 -11.17
N THR A 221 -11.65 -31.10 -10.83
CA THR A 221 -12.57 -32.00 -11.54
C THR A 221 -12.75 -31.55 -12.99
N LYS A 222 -13.00 -30.26 -13.21
CA LYS A 222 -13.12 -29.64 -14.52
C LYS A 222 -11.87 -29.80 -15.37
N ALA A 223 -10.68 -29.62 -14.80
CA ALA A 223 -9.42 -29.85 -15.51
C ALA A 223 -9.28 -31.29 -16.01
N LYS A 224 -9.63 -32.28 -15.15
CA LYS A 224 -9.58 -33.70 -15.52
C LYS A 224 -10.55 -34.03 -16.65
N GLU A 225 -11.76 -33.49 -16.59
CA GLU A 225 -12.78 -33.66 -17.62
C GLU A 225 -12.31 -33.06 -18.96
N LEU A 226 -11.84 -31.81 -18.96
CA LEU A 226 -11.34 -31.15 -20.16
C LEU A 226 -10.12 -31.88 -20.76
N ALA A 227 -9.19 -32.33 -19.93
CA ALA A 227 -8.04 -33.10 -20.41
C ALA A 227 -8.49 -34.41 -21.10
N SER A 228 -9.45 -35.13 -20.51
CA SER A 228 -10.03 -36.33 -21.11
C SER A 228 -10.74 -36.06 -22.42
N GLN A 229 -11.50 -34.97 -22.53
CA GLN A 229 -12.21 -34.57 -23.75
C GLN A 229 -11.26 -34.14 -24.88
N LEU A 230 -10.13 -33.52 -24.51
CA LEU A 230 -9.10 -33.07 -25.45
C LEU A 230 -8.08 -34.17 -25.81
N GLY A 231 -8.14 -35.34 -25.16
CA GLY A 231 -7.20 -36.44 -25.39
C GLY A 231 -5.77 -36.16 -24.93
N VAL A 232 -5.60 -35.30 -23.91
CA VAL A 232 -4.30 -34.91 -23.33
C VAL A 232 -4.23 -35.33 -21.87
N ASN A 233 -3.02 -35.44 -21.30
CA ASN A 233 -2.86 -35.70 -19.87
C ASN A 233 -2.40 -34.46 -19.12
N LEU A 234 -2.93 -34.27 -17.91
CA LEU A 234 -2.42 -33.25 -16.97
C LEU A 234 -1.12 -33.75 -16.34
N VAL A 235 -0.05 -32.93 -16.40
CA VAL A 235 1.26 -33.28 -15.85
C VAL A 235 1.44 -32.71 -14.44
N ARG A 236 1.47 -31.38 -14.32
CA ARG A 236 1.66 -30.68 -13.04
C ARG A 236 1.01 -29.31 -13.09
N ILE A 237 0.73 -28.75 -11.92
CA ILE A 237 0.29 -27.35 -11.80
C ILE A 237 1.50 -26.44 -12.04
N THR A 238 1.35 -25.48 -12.95
CA THR A 238 2.37 -24.46 -13.28
C THR A 238 2.03 -23.08 -12.73
N SER A 239 0.74 -22.82 -12.48
CA SER A 239 0.27 -21.57 -11.88
C SER A 239 -0.99 -21.81 -11.05
N PHE A 240 -1.13 -21.06 -9.98
CA PHE A 240 -2.33 -20.97 -9.15
C PHE A 240 -2.58 -19.50 -8.80
N SER A 241 -3.80 -19.04 -9.01
CA SER A 241 -4.27 -17.76 -8.49
C SER A 241 -5.60 -17.91 -7.78
N GLU A 242 -5.79 -17.12 -6.75
CA GLU A 242 -7.03 -17.04 -5.98
C GLU A 242 -7.48 -15.59 -5.96
N ASN A 243 -8.76 -15.38 -6.21
CA ASN A 243 -9.43 -14.13 -5.96
C ASN A 243 -10.62 -14.39 -5.05
N SER A 244 -10.61 -13.80 -3.85
CA SER A 244 -11.76 -13.86 -2.95
C SER A 244 -12.57 -12.59 -3.12
N TYR A 245 -13.85 -12.77 -3.45
CA TYR A 245 -14.81 -11.68 -3.53
C TYR A 245 -15.88 -11.92 -2.48
N ILE A 246 -16.04 -10.97 -1.56
CA ILE A 246 -17.21 -10.94 -0.69
C ILE A 246 -18.15 -9.92 -1.33
N PRO A 247 -19.27 -10.35 -1.94
CA PRO A 247 -20.30 -9.42 -2.35
C PRO A 247 -20.78 -8.70 -1.09
N THR A 248 -20.48 -7.41 -0.98
CA THR A 248 -21.28 -6.55 -0.12
C THR A 248 -22.66 -6.54 -0.75
N TRP A 249 -23.70 -6.92 -0.01
CA TRP A 249 -25.05 -6.64 -0.48
C TRP A 249 -25.10 -5.15 -0.78
N ASP A 250 -25.33 -4.83 -2.06
CA ASP A 250 -25.63 -3.48 -2.47
C ASP A 250 -26.84 -3.09 -1.64
N ASN A 251 -26.69 -2.02 -0.85
CA ASN A 251 -27.72 -1.54 0.04
C ASN A 251 -28.97 -1.26 -0.81
N LEU A 252 -29.89 -2.23 -0.82
CA LEU A 252 -31.24 -2.03 -1.32
C LEU A 252 -31.79 -0.94 -0.43
N LYS A 253 -31.79 0.29 -0.97
CA LYS A 253 -32.27 1.50 -0.31
C LYS A 253 -33.65 1.20 0.25
N TYR A 254 -33.71 0.89 1.54
CA TYR A 254 -34.97 0.93 2.26
C TYR A 254 -35.42 2.38 2.21
N ALA A 255 -36.57 2.57 1.57
CA ALA A 255 -37.19 3.86 1.40
C ALA A 255 -37.28 4.58 2.75
N GLU A 256 -36.84 5.84 2.75
CA GLU A 256 -37.09 6.80 3.81
C GLU A 256 -38.56 6.71 4.24
N THR A 257 -38.80 6.18 5.43
CA THR A 257 -40.07 6.39 6.12
C THR A 257 -39.73 6.96 7.47
N GLY A 258 -39.88 8.28 7.57
CA GLY A 258 -39.70 9.00 8.81
C GLY A 258 -40.87 8.82 9.78
N MET A 259 -40.70 9.54 10.89
CA MET A 259 -41.65 9.88 11.95
C MET A 259 -41.56 9.02 13.23
N GLY A 260 -41.22 9.75 14.30
CA GLY A 260 -41.15 9.23 15.66
C GLY A 260 -42.51 8.88 16.24
N GLY A 261 -42.45 7.96 17.19
CA GLY A 261 -43.52 7.45 18.01
C GLY A 261 -42.98 6.22 18.73
N ALA A 262 -43.26 6.09 20.02
CA ALA A 262 -42.84 4.94 20.82
C ALA A 262 -43.61 3.69 20.39
N GLU A 263 -43.19 3.08 19.28
CA GLU A 263 -43.58 1.74 18.86
C GLU A 263 -42.45 0.74 19.18
N PRO A 264 -42.77 -0.54 19.40
CA PRO A 264 -41.75 -1.56 19.67
C PRO A 264 -40.70 -1.58 18.56
N ALA A 265 -39.44 -1.74 18.95
CA ALA A 265 -38.31 -1.73 18.03
C ALA A 265 -38.58 -2.62 16.80
N PRO A 266 -38.28 -2.14 15.57
CA PRO A 266 -38.57 -2.86 14.34
C PRO A 266 -37.91 -4.25 14.36
N GLN A 267 -38.61 -5.26 13.84
CA GLN A 267 -38.02 -6.58 13.68
C GLN A 267 -36.99 -6.54 12.54
N ILE A 268 -35.73 -6.81 12.89
CA ILE A 268 -34.60 -6.74 11.98
C ILE A 268 -34.37 -8.12 11.35
N GLN A 269 -34.46 -8.20 10.01
CA GLN A 269 -34.19 -9.41 9.24
C GLN A 269 -32.77 -9.37 8.66
N THR A 270 -31.94 -10.38 8.97
CA THR A 270 -30.51 -10.35 8.65
C THR A 270 -30.14 -10.97 7.30
N GLY A 271 -31.02 -11.78 6.70
CA GLY A 271 -30.71 -12.52 5.46
C GLY A 271 -29.58 -13.56 5.63
N GLU A 272 -29.03 -14.03 4.51
CA GLU A 272 -27.83 -14.87 4.44
C GLU A 272 -26.77 -14.20 3.56
N ASN A 273 -25.50 -14.29 3.99
CA ASN A 273 -24.37 -13.75 3.25
C ASN A 273 -23.73 -14.85 2.38
N LYS A 274 -23.52 -14.55 1.10
CA LYS A 274 -22.76 -15.40 0.18
C LYS A 274 -21.27 -15.06 0.28
N ILE A 275 -20.45 -16.06 0.55
CA ILE A 275 -18.98 -15.96 0.50
C ILE A 275 -18.52 -16.74 -0.71
N GLU A 276 -17.84 -16.06 -1.63
CA GLU A 276 -17.37 -16.64 -2.89
C GLU A 276 -15.85 -16.55 -3.00
N VAL A 277 -15.23 -17.66 -3.39
CA VAL A 277 -13.80 -17.73 -3.71
C VAL A 277 -13.66 -18.32 -5.10
N THR A 278 -13.04 -17.56 -5.99
CA THR A 278 -12.73 -18.00 -7.35
C THR A 278 -11.26 -18.36 -7.43
N VAL A 279 -10.97 -19.55 -7.93
CA VAL A 279 -9.59 -20.01 -8.17
C VAL A 279 -9.34 -20.20 -9.65
N SER A 280 -8.12 -19.94 -10.07
CA SER A 280 -7.63 -20.28 -11.40
C SER A 280 -6.39 -21.17 -11.28
N ILE A 281 -6.41 -22.31 -11.96
CA ILE A 281 -5.34 -23.30 -11.92
C ILE A 281 -4.88 -23.58 -13.34
N THR A 282 -3.58 -23.42 -13.59
CA THR A 282 -2.95 -23.77 -14.87
C THR A 282 -2.15 -25.05 -14.72
N TYR A 283 -2.42 -26.00 -15.62
CA TYR A 283 -1.72 -27.28 -15.72
C TYR A 283 -0.86 -27.32 -16.98
N GLU A 284 0.33 -27.89 -16.88
CA GLU A 284 1.12 -28.37 -18.03
C GLU A 284 0.46 -29.63 -18.60
N ILE A 285 0.36 -29.73 -19.93
CA ILE A 285 -0.22 -30.89 -20.63
C ILE A 285 0.78 -31.52 -21.61
N ASN A 286 0.56 -32.79 -21.98
CA ASN A 286 1.35 -33.52 -22.97
C ASN A 286 0.64 -33.69 -24.33
#